data_AF-A0A1H3NMK8-F1
#
_entry.id   AF-A0A1H3NMK8-F1
#
_cell.length_a   1.000
_cell.length_b   1.000
_cell.length_c   1.000
_cell.angle_alpha   90.00
_cell.angle_beta   90.00
_cell.angle_gamma   90.00
#
_symmetry.space_group_name_H-M   'P 1'
#
loop_
_entity.id
_entity.type
_entity.pdbx_description
1 polymer ?
#
loop_
_entity_poly.entity_id
_entity_poly.type
_entity_poly.pdbx_seq_one_letter_code
_entity_poly.pdbx_strand_id
1 'polypeptide(L)'
;MTARRHLLVVAAQRPAMPRLDQLDRAARALHDVLAHDEIGACAPGLADGRALLEGEFTAEHVREIVAVAVTHAAREKATLVVALLGELTGVDVPKLLNRAASRHGVRGVLAIVDTWSPDVLSPARQPRLGLMMTSSDYQNAFRLTFGLSRLLENGILEARRNLDIPAMVTEVRAVEGADVVDIAHQDDSEAFWLARNRGYSLGYQLGRAPSVVGRPGRAELAVALKDRFDGVDYTPERLYELWQKLGREPRTPAVLRATHVLDTLLVAARTSSLLHRVLTGALSTSRLRRAAPVAVADGEDVADVVERVALEHPAVEGSCRAQLARFVVKLAAFDNRLDDPQLLEWAQAVSAVKAFKEAEKAELERREPRRLWLIVSLHASTTGLWPEELETWLLRDGVLETHDRLSCEPTKAGVELVLTDVITKAGKHASELRTPLKRVDVAAPTELLVHWKPDNATLRWSDRLSPPRGHKWMLVTARRCLDNINFFAGGAPVDWLDEQDTRDLAGLVRKLASGDYERAIALKRPDPDPRLLWTLLTHIPVVLWPESVAADRRLRRALDEGWDSVPDGLRAVWDDEEWLDFCQRYQRGTRS
;
A
#
# COMPACT_ATOMS: atom_id res chain seq x y z
N MET A 1 -14.46 -5.70 -7.97
CA MET A 1 -14.35 -6.83 -8.93
C MET A 1 -13.12 -7.62 -8.56
N THR A 2 -13.23 -8.93 -8.30
CA THR A 2 -12.07 -9.77 -7.96
C THR A 2 -11.06 -9.76 -9.11
N ALA A 3 -9.77 -9.64 -8.81
CA ALA A 3 -8.72 -9.72 -9.82
C ALA A 3 -8.84 -11.04 -10.61
N ARG A 4 -8.74 -10.97 -11.95
CA ARG A 4 -8.75 -12.17 -12.80
C ARG A 4 -7.50 -13.00 -12.53
N ARG A 5 -7.68 -14.31 -12.40
CA ARG A 5 -6.63 -15.29 -12.14
C ARG A 5 -6.69 -16.37 -13.21
N HIS A 6 -5.54 -16.78 -13.72
CA HIS A 6 -5.41 -17.81 -14.74
C HIS A 6 -4.61 -18.99 -14.20
N LEU A 7 -5.08 -20.21 -14.44
CA LEU A 7 -4.46 -21.44 -13.98
C LEU A 7 -3.80 -22.20 -15.13
N LEU A 8 -2.55 -22.60 -14.92
CA LEU A 8 -1.86 -23.58 -15.74
C LEU A 8 -1.26 -24.67 -14.83
N VAL A 9 -1.68 -25.92 -15.00
CA VAL A 9 -1.10 -27.10 -14.38
C VAL A 9 -0.42 -27.93 -15.47
N VAL A 10 0.89 -28.15 -15.35
CA VAL A 10 1.68 -28.98 -16.26
C VAL A 10 2.18 -30.19 -15.48
N ALA A 11 1.65 -31.35 -15.82
CA ALA A 11 2.05 -32.64 -15.29
C ALA A 11 3.00 -33.31 -16.29
N ALA A 12 4.30 -33.13 -16.08
CA ALA A 12 5.32 -33.54 -17.03
C ALA A 12 6.00 -34.85 -16.63
N GLN A 13 5.96 -35.81 -17.55
CA GLN A 13 6.75 -37.04 -17.47
C GLN A 13 7.65 -37.15 -18.71
N ARG A 14 8.82 -37.75 -18.57
CA ARG A 14 9.67 -38.09 -19.73
C ARG A 14 9.30 -39.49 -20.26
N PRO A 15 9.36 -39.72 -21.58
CA PRO A 15 9.12 -41.05 -22.16
C PRO A 15 10.12 -42.12 -21.67
N ALA A 16 11.35 -41.71 -21.35
CA ALA A 16 12.44 -42.61 -20.99
C ALA A 16 12.43 -43.07 -19.51
N MET A 17 11.38 -42.71 -18.76
CA MET A 17 11.30 -42.85 -17.30
C MET A 17 10.17 -43.78 -16.87
N PRO A 18 10.31 -44.47 -15.72
CA PRO A 18 9.20 -45.21 -15.12
C PRO A 18 7.97 -44.31 -14.93
N ARG A 19 6.79 -44.89 -15.14
CA ARG A 19 5.52 -44.16 -15.02
C ARG A 19 5.31 -43.65 -13.60
N LEU A 20 5.02 -42.36 -13.49
CA LEU A 20 4.67 -41.71 -12.22
C LEU A 20 3.16 -41.89 -12.00
N ASP A 21 2.74 -43.04 -11.48
CA ASP A 21 1.34 -43.45 -11.40
C ASP A 21 0.41 -42.47 -10.64
N GLN A 22 0.98 -41.64 -9.77
CA GLN A 22 0.22 -40.63 -9.01
C GLN A 22 0.25 -39.23 -9.65
N LEU A 23 1.06 -38.99 -10.69
CA LEU A 23 1.24 -37.65 -11.30
C LEU A 23 -0.09 -37.12 -11.87
N ASP A 24 -0.77 -37.90 -12.70
CA ASP A 24 -2.05 -37.52 -13.31
C ASP A 24 -3.10 -37.23 -12.23
N ARG A 25 -3.14 -38.06 -11.18
CA ARG A 25 -4.07 -37.90 -10.06
C ARG A 25 -3.79 -36.63 -9.26
N ALA A 26 -2.53 -36.37 -8.93
CA ALA A 26 -2.12 -35.17 -8.19
C ALA A 26 -2.42 -33.90 -9.01
N ALA A 27 -2.13 -33.92 -10.31
CA ALA A 27 -2.39 -32.81 -11.21
C ALA A 27 -3.87 -32.47 -11.33
N ARG A 28 -4.73 -33.49 -11.46
CA ARG A 28 -6.20 -33.32 -11.51
C ARG A 28 -6.75 -32.79 -10.20
N ALA A 29 -6.35 -33.36 -9.06
CA ALA A 29 -6.80 -32.90 -7.75
C ALA A 29 -6.45 -31.41 -7.54
N LEU A 30 -5.22 -31.01 -7.85
CA LEU A 30 -4.82 -29.60 -7.73
C LEU A 30 -5.56 -28.70 -8.72
N HIS A 31 -5.69 -29.15 -9.98
CA HIS A 31 -6.43 -28.44 -11.01
C HIS A 31 -7.87 -28.16 -10.57
N ASP A 32 -8.59 -29.20 -10.14
CA ASP A 32 -10.02 -29.12 -9.83
C ASP A 32 -10.28 -28.12 -8.70
N VAL A 33 -9.43 -28.12 -7.67
CA VAL A 33 -9.57 -27.21 -6.52
C VAL A 33 -9.22 -25.77 -6.88
N LEU A 34 -8.17 -25.56 -7.70
CA LEU A 34 -7.79 -24.22 -8.14
C LEU A 34 -8.74 -23.63 -9.19
N ALA A 35 -9.37 -24.48 -10.01
CA ALA A 35 -10.38 -24.10 -10.99
C ALA A 35 -11.77 -23.87 -10.35
N HIS A 36 -12.04 -24.44 -9.18
CA HIS A 36 -13.33 -24.30 -8.49
C HIS A 36 -13.66 -22.83 -8.17
N ASP A 37 -14.84 -22.35 -8.60
CA ASP A 37 -15.26 -20.94 -8.50
C ASP A 37 -15.26 -20.37 -7.07
N GLU A 38 -15.55 -21.23 -6.09
CA GLU A 38 -15.59 -20.84 -4.67
C GLU A 38 -14.23 -20.95 -3.96
N ILE A 39 -13.27 -21.69 -4.52
CA ILE A 39 -11.97 -21.98 -3.89
C ILE A 39 -10.88 -21.19 -4.60
N GLY A 40 -10.32 -21.72 -5.69
CA GLY A 40 -9.27 -21.02 -6.42
C GLY A 40 -9.81 -19.91 -7.35
N ALA A 41 -11.02 -20.07 -7.89
CA ALA A 41 -11.64 -19.13 -8.83
C ALA A 41 -10.72 -18.76 -10.01
N CYS A 42 -9.92 -19.72 -10.48
CA CYS A 42 -9.01 -19.49 -11.61
C CYS A 42 -9.68 -19.86 -12.93
N ALA A 43 -9.62 -18.96 -13.90
CA ALA A 43 -9.95 -19.24 -15.28
C ALA A 43 -8.83 -20.05 -15.96
N PRO A 44 -9.09 -20.70 -17.11
CA PRO A 44 -8.03 -21.39 -17.85
C PRO A 44 -6.88 -20.48 -18.26
N GLY A 45 -5.64 -20.96 -18.16
CA GLY A 45 -4.43 -20.19 -18.43
C GLY A 45 -4.02 -20.13 -19.89
N LEU A 46 -4.66 -20.91 -20.76
CA LEU A 46 -4.44 -20.90 -22.20
C LEU A 46 -5.65 -20.32 -22.94
N ALA A 47 -5.38 -19.65 -24.06
CA ALA A 47 -6.40 -18.97 -24.85
C ALA A 47 -7.41 -19.94 -25.50
N ASP A 48 -7.08 -21.23 -25.59
CA ASP A 48 -7.95 -22.30 -26.09
C ASP A 48 -8.86 -22.89 -25.00
N GLY A 49 -8.84 -22.32 -23.79
CA GLY A 49 -9.66 -22.77 -22.67
C GLY A 49 -9.06 -23.93 -21.86
N ARG A 50 -7.83 -24.38 -22.17
CA ARG A 50 -7.16 -25.41 -21.37
C ARG A 50 -6.43 -24.82 -20.16
N ALA A 51 -6.42 -25.59 -19.08
CA ALA A 51 -5.75 -25.25 -17.82
C ALA A 51 -4.88 -26.40 -17.27
N LEU A 52 -5.13 -27.64 -17.70
CA LEU A 52 -4.38 -28.84 -17.31
C LEU A 52 -3.77 -29.49 -18.55
N LEU A 53 -2.49 -29.78 -18.50
CA LEU A 53 -1.74 -30.49 -19.53
C LEU A 53 -1.00 -31.67 -18.90
N GLU A 54 -1.35 -32.87 -19.33
CA GLU A 54 -0.79 -34.13 -18.86
C GLU A 54 -0.11 -34.85 -20.02
N GLY A 55 1.02 -35.50 -19.75
CA GLY A 55 1.66 -36.39 -20.71
C GLY A 55 3.18 -36.23 -20.81
N GLU A 56 3.70 -36.70 -21.94
CA GLU A 56 5.13 -36.71 -22.22
C GLU A 56 5.59 -35.37 -22.78
N PHE A 57 6.36 -34.61 -22.00
CA PHE A 57 6.84 -33.29 -22.39
C PHE A 57 8.36 -33.22 -22.41
N THR A 58 8.90 -32.57 -23.45
CA THR A 58 10.30 -32.14 -23.45
C THR A 58 10.43 -30.85 -22.62
N ALA A 59 11.64 -30.54 -22.17
CA ALA A 59 11.90 -29.27 -21.50
C ALA A 59 11.59 -28.04 -22.38
N GLU A 60 11.65 -28.19 -23.70
CA GLU A 60 11.23 -27.16 -24.65
C GLU A 60 9.72 -26.98 -24.68
N HIS A 61 8.96 -28.07 -24.77
CA HIS A 61 7.50 -28.01 -24.72
C HIS A 61 7.00 -27.33 -23.44
N VAL A 62 7.57 -27.67 -22.27
CA VAL A 62 7.19 -27.01 -20.99
C VAL A 62 7.47 -25.50 -21.04
N ARG A 63 8.63 -25.09 -21.58
CA ARG A 63 8.98 -23.66 -21.72
C ARG A 63 8.00 -22.92 -22.65
N GLU A 64 7.63 -23.53 -23.77
CA GLU A 64 6.70 -22.95 -24.74
C GLU A 64 5.29 -22.80 -24.15
N ILE A 65 4.79 -23.84 -23.51
CA ILE A 65 3.47 -23.85 -22.85
C ILE A 65 3.39 -22.73 -21.80
N VAL A 66 4.39 -22.61 -20.93
CA VAL A 66 4.41 -21.55 -19.90
C VAL A 66 4.50 -20.17 -20.54
N ALA A 67 5.29 -20.00 -21.61
CA ALA A 67 5.39 -18.72 -22.33
C ALA A 67 4.05 -18.30 -22.96
N VAL A 68 3.26 -19.25 -23.48
CA VAL A 68 1.90 -19.00 -23.99
C VAL A 68 0.98 -18.55 -22.85
N ALA A 69 0.98 -19.24 -21.70
CA ALA A 69 0.16 -18.85 -20.56
C ALA A 69 0.54 -17.48 -19.99
N VAL A 70 1.83 -17.16 -19.91
CA VAL A 70 2.35 -15.83 -19.53
C VAL A 70 1.84 -14.74 -20.48
N THR A 71 1.87 -15.01 -21.79
CA THR A 71 1.36 -14.07 -22.80
C THR A 71 -0.14 -13.86 -22.65
N HIS A 72 -0.89 -14.92 -22.38
CA HIS A 72 -2.33 -14.85 -22.14
C HIS A 72 -2.65 -14.03 -20.88
N ALA A 73 -2.02 -14.35 -19.75
CA ALA A 73 -2.20 -13.62 -18.50
C ALA A 73 -1.81 -12.13 -18.62
N ALA A 74 -0.75 -11.82 -19.39
CA ALA A 74 -0.34 -10.44 -19.64
C ALA A 74 -1.40 -9.65 -20.42
N ARG A 75 -2.03 -10.28 -21.43
CA ARG A 75 -3.10 -9.68 -22.23
C ARG A 75 -4.34 -9.39 -21.38
N GLU A 76 -4.71 -10.33 -20.53
CA GLU A 76 -5.89 -10.23 -19.65
C GLU A 76 -5.63 -9.43 -18.36
N LYS A 77 -4.39 -8.94 -18.16
CA LYS A 77 -3.95 -8.25 -16.95
C LYS A 77 -4.25 -9.03 -15.67
N ALA A 78 -3.94 -10.32 -15.69
CA ALA A 78 -4.30 -11.28 -14.67
C ALA A 78 -3.09 -11.77 -13.86
N THR A 79 -3.35 -12.38 -12.71
CA THR A 79 -2.37 -13.20 -11.99
C THR A 79 -2.29 -14.58 -12.64
N LEU A 80 -1.08 -15.09 -12.87
CA LEU A 80 -0.86 -16.45 -13.33
C LEU A 80 -0.57 -17.37 -12.14
N VAL A 81 -1.42 -18.37 -11.93
CA VAL A 81 -1.17 -19.50 -11.03
C VAL A 81 -0.61 -20.63 -11.89
N VAL A 82 0.64 -21.02 -11.65
CA VAL A 82 1.32 -22.07 -12.41
C VAL A 82 1.75 -23.21 -11.49
N ALA A 83 1.35 -24.43 -11.82
CA ALA A 83 1.79 -25.64 -11.15
C ALA A 83 2.64 -26.48 -12.11
N LEU A 84 3.88 -26.78 -11.71
CA LEU A 84 4.80 -27.62 -12.48
C LEU A 84 5.08 -28.88 -11.66
N LEU A 85 4.55 -30.01 -12.14
CA LEU A 85 4.56 -31.28 -11.43
C LEU A 85 5.33 -32.32 -12.24
N GLY A 86 6.11 -33.16 -11.57
CA GLY A 86 6.75 -34.34 -12.16
C GLY A 86 8.23 -34.14 -12.44
N GLU A 87 8.72 -34.66 -13.56
CA GLU A 87 10.13 -34.53 -13.90
C GLU A 87 10.41 -33.30 -14.77
N LEU A 88 11.08 -32.33 -14.18
CA LEU A 88 11.42 -31.06 -14.82
C LEU A 88 12.89 -30.97 -15.25
N THR A 89 13.60 -32.11 -15.35
CA THR A 89 15.01 -32.16 -15.74
C THR A 89 15.23 -31.40 -17.06
N GLY A 90 16.18 -30.45 -17.04
CA GLY A 90 16.49 -29.58 -18.19
C GLY A 90 15.57 -28.37 -18.36
N VAL A 91 14.56 -28.18 -17.51
CA VAL A 91 13.79 -26.94 -17.41
C VAL A 91 14.45 -26.06 -16.35
N ASP A 92 14.97 -24.90 -16.76
CA ASP A 92 15.43 -23.85 -15.84
C ASP A 92 14.20 -23.14 -15.23
N VAL A 93 13.57 -23.80 -14.24
CA VAL A 93 12.36 -23.32 -13.55
C VAL A 93 12.57 -21.92 -12.94
N PRO A 94 13.69 -21.61 -12.26
CA PRO A 94 13.90 -20.28 -11.70
C PRO A 94 13.89 -19.19 -12.76
N LYS A 95 14.59 -19.39 -13.88
CA LYS A 95 14.61 -18.43 -15.00
C LYS A 95 13.26 -18.31 -15.68
N LEU A 96 12.52 -19.42 -15.80
CA LEU A 96 11.19 -19.44 -16.38
C LEU A 96 10.20 -18.60 -15.55
N LEU A 97 10.16 -18.81 -14.23
CA LEU A 97 9.28 -18.09 -13.31
C LEU A 97 9.67 -16.61 -13.17
N ASN A 98 10.97 -16.30 -13.14
CA ASN A 98 11.42 -14.91 -13.11
C ASN A 98 11.01 -14.14 -14.36
N ARG A 99 11.15 -14.75 -15.56
CA ARG A 99 10.68 -14.13 -16.81
C ARG A 99 9.17 -13.92 -16.83
N ALA A 100 8.41 -14.84 -16.25
CA ALA A 100 6.96 -14.71 -16.12
C ALA A 100 6.60 -13.54 -15.20
N ALA A 101 7.23 -13.43 -14.02
CA ALA A 101 6.96 -12.39 -13.03
C ALA A 101 7.38 -10.99 -13.51
N SER A 102 8.45 -10.87 -14.31
CA SER A 102 8.91 -9.60 -14.87
C SER A 102 8.15 -9.18 -16.15
N ARG A 103 7.22 -9.99 -16.66
CA ARG A 103 6.50 -9.67 -17.91
C ARG A 103 5.51 -8.53 -17.68
N HIS A 104 5.66 -7.45 -18.45
CA HIS A 104 4.69 -6.36 -18.47
C HIS A 104 3.28 -6.88 -18.81
N GLY A 105 2.29 -6.47 -18.01
CA GLY A 105 0.90 -6.90 -18.12
C GLY A 105 0.54 -8.06 -17.19
N VAL A 106 1.49 -8.89 -16.76
CA VAL A 106 1.23 -9.90 -15.73
C VAL A 106 1.16 -9.20 -14.37
N ARG A 107 0.07 -9.39 -13.63
CA ARG A 107 -0.09 -8.80 -12.29
C ARG A 107 0.79 -9.48 -11.26
N GLY A 108 0.95 -10.79 -11.39
CA GLY A 108 1.71 -11.61 -10.47
C GLY A 108 1.81 -13.06 -10.93
N VAL A 109 2.76 -13.80 -10.36
CA VAL A 109 2.93 -15.24 -10.57
C VAL A 109 2.91 -15.96 -9.23
N LEU A 110 2.00 -16.92 -9.08
CA LEU A 110 1.94 -17.86 -7.96
C LEU A 110 2.35 -19.23 -8.49
N ALA A 111 3.49 -19.73 -8.06
CA ALA A 111 4.08 -20.96 -8.55
C ALA A 111 4.02 -22.08 -7.50
N ILE A 112 3.57 -23.26 -7.91
CA ILE A 112 3.64 -24.51 -7.15
C ILE A 112 4.56 -25.46 -7.92
N VAL A 113 5.66 -25.89 -7.31
CA VAL A 113 6.62 -26.78 -7.95
C VAL A 113 6.79 -28.03 -7.11
N ASP A 114 6.35 -29.17 -7.64
CA ASP A 114 6.41 -30.46 -6.95
C ASP A 114 7.16 -31.44 -7.86
N THR A 115 8.47 -31.47 -7.65
CA THR A 115 9.43 -32.20 -8.49
C THR A 115 10.18 -33.21 -7.64
N TRP A 116 10.68 -34.26 -8.26
CA TRP A 116 11.59 -35.22 -7.61
C TRP A 116 13.06 -34.98 -7.97
N SER A 117 13.36 -33.99 -8.82
CA SER A 117 14.72 -33.65 -9.24
C SER A 117 15.41 -32.71 -8.24
N PRO A 118 16.60 -33.05 -7.72
CA PRO A 118 17.27 -32.33 -6.64
C PRO A 118 18.03 -31.06 -7.07
N ASP A 119 17.97 -30.67 -8.35
CA ASP A 119 18.68 -29.47 -8.82
C ASP A 119 18.14 -28.23 -8.08
N VAL A 120 18.96 -27.73 -7.16
CA VAL A 120 18.65 -26.73 -6.14
C VAL A 120 18.04 -25.47 -6.76
N LEU A 121 16.73 -25.32 -6.59
CA LEU A 121 15.96 -24.17 -7.06
C LEU A 121 16.05 -23.03 -6.04
N SER A 122 16.90 -22.03 -6.28
CA SER A 122 16.85 -20.73 -5.58
C SER A 122 16.56 -19.61 -6.58
N PRO A 123 15.29 -19.38 -6.96
CA PRO A 123 14.98 -18.19 -7.76
C PRO A 123 15.35 -16.94 -6.99
N ALA A 124 15.95 -15.98 -7.71
CA ALA A 124 16.13 -14.64 -7.18
C ALA A 124 14.78 -14.07 -6.73
N ARG A 125 14.75 -13.40 -5.57
CA ARG A 125 13.55 -12.72 -5.09
C ARG A 125 13.09 -11.70 -6.14
N GLN A 126 11.83 -11.83 -6.58
CA GLN A 126 11.17 -10.94 -7.52
C GLN A 126 9.90 -10.38 -6.88
N PRO A 127 9.55 -9.10 -7.11
CA PRO A 127 8.44 -8.47 -6.41
C PRO A 127 7.06 -9.08 -6.73
N ARG A 128 6.97 -9.84 -7.82
CA ARG A 128 5.72 -10.41 -8.33
C ARG A 128 5.73 -11.92 -8.40
N LEU A 129 6.53 -12.57 -7.56
CA LEU A 129 6.62 -14.03 -7.50
C LEU A 129 6.34 -14.53 -6.09
N GLY A 130 5.30 -15.35 -5.96
CA GLY A 130 5.08 -16.22 -4.82
C GLY A 130 5.35 -17.67 -5.26
N LEU A 131 6.12 -18.42 -4.49
CA LEU A 131 6.54 -19.77 -4.84
C LEU A 131 6.46 -20.70 -3.63
N MET A 132 5.85 -21.86 -3.85
CA MET A 132 5.83 -23.00 -2.96
C MET A 132 6.46 -24.17 -3.71
N MET A 133 7.52 -24.75 -3.16
CA MET A 133 8.16 -25.88 -3.81
C MET A 133 8.51 -27.00 -2.82
N THR A 134 8.58 -28.22 -3.33
CA THR A 134 9.23 -29.32 -2.64
C THR A 134 10.07 -30.13 -3.63
N SER A 135 11.12 -30.75 -3.11
CA SER A 135 11.89 -31.77 -3.81
C SER A 135 11.82 -33.04 -2.98
N SER A 136 11.05 -34.03 -3.44
CA SER A 136 10.89 -35.30 -2.74
C SER A 136 11.65 -36.42 -3.45
N ASP A 137 11.96 -37.50 -2.72
CA ASP A 137 12.36 -38.74 -3.40
C ASP A 137 11.18 -39.30 -4.24
N TYR A 138 11.48 -40.27 -5.13
CA TYR A 138 10.49 -40.89 -6.00
C TYR A 138 9.32 -41.53 -5.22
N GLN A 139 9.57 -42.06 -4.01
CA GLN A 139 8.56 -42.74 -3.18
C GLN A 139 7.61 -41.76 -2.49
N ASN A 140 8.03 -40.50 -2.33
CA ASN A 140 7.27 -39.43 -1.70
C ASN A 140 6.84 -38.33 -2.69
N ALA A 141 6.88 -38.64 -3.99
CA ALA A 141 6.45 -37.74 -5.05
C ALA A 141 5.04 -37.20 -4.80
N PHE A 142 4.87 -35.90 -5.01
CA PHE A 142 3.58 -35.20 -4.99
C PHE A 142 2.93 -34.99 -3.62
N ARG A 143 3.65 -35.21 -2.51
CA ARG A 143 3.13 -34.95 -1.14
C ARG A 143 2.67 -33.51 -0.95
N LEU A 144 3.44 -32.55 -1.46
CA LEU A 144 3.06 -31.13 -1.43
C LEU A 144 1.72 -30.94 -2.16
N THR A 145 1.59 -31.46 -3.37
CA THR A 145 0.40 -31.31 -4.21
C THR A 145 -0.84 -31.95 -3.57
N PHE A 146 -0.73 -33.15 -3.01
CA PHE A 146 -1.84 -33.81 -2.31
C PHE A 146 -2.21 -33.09 -1.02
N GLY A 147 -1.22 -32.74 -0.18
CA GLY A 147 -1.45 -32.00 1.06
C GLY A 147 -2.10 -30.65 0.80
N LEU A 148 -1.62 -29.94 -0.21
CA LEU A 148 -2.16 -28.66 -0.64
C LEU A 148 -3.60 -28.80 -1.13
N SER A 149 -3.88 -29.74 -2.05
CA SER A 149 -5.23 -29.96 -2.57
C SER A 149 -6.22 -30.26 -1.43
N ARG A 150 -5.84 -31.13 -0.49
CA ARG A 150 -6.68 -31.47 0.67
C ARG A 150 -6.93 -30.28 1.59
N LEU A 151 -5.90 -29.46 1.87
CA LEU A 151 -6.05 -28.26 2.70
C LEU A 151 -6.93 -27.21 2.03
N LEU A 152 -6.83 -27.06 0.71
CA LEU A 152 -7.67 -26.13 -0.05
C LEU A 152 -9.14 -26.60 -0.12
N GLU A 153 -9.38 -27.91 -0.23
CA GLU A 153 -10.73 -28.51 -0.21
C GLU A 153 -11.41 -28.38 1.15
N ASN A 154 -10.69 -28.71 2.22
CA ASN A 154 -11.24 -28.67 3.58
C ASN A 154 -11.28 -27.24 4.14
N GLY A 155 -10.38 -26.38 3.63
CA GLY A 155 -10.04 -25.13 4.26
C GLY A 155 -9.22 -25.32 5.54
N ILE A 156 -8.70 -24.22 6.04
CA ILE A 156 -7.94 -24.16 7.28
C ILE A 156 -8.81 -23.42 8.29
N LEU A 157 -9.17 -24.10 9.38
CA LEU A 157 -9.89 -23.46 10.48
C LEU A 157 -9.03 -22.31 11.03
N GLU A 158 -9.67 -21.18 11.35
CA GLU A 158 -9.00 -19.99 11.92
C GLU A 158 -8.05 -19.24 10.95
N ALA A 159 -7.84 -19.75 9.73
CA ALA A 159 -7.12 -19.00 8.71
C ALA A 159 -8.00 -17.90 8.08
N ARG A 160 -7.33 -16.93 7.46
CA ARG A 160 -7.95 -15.78 6.78
C ARG A 160 -8.94 -16.23 5.70
N ARG A 161 -9.81 -15.32 5.26
CA ARG A 161 -10.75 -15.57 4.14
C ARG A 161 -10.04 -16.04 2.88
N ASN A 162 -8.83 -15.55 2.64
CA ASN A 162 -7.97 -15.99 1.54
C ASN A 162 -6.69 -16.60 2.12
N LEU A 163 -6.27 -17.72 1.57
CA LEU A 163 -5.07 -18.45 1.95
C LEU A 163 -3.90 -17.96 1.09
N ASP A 164 -2.88 -17.39 1.72
CA ASP A 164 -1.62 -17.02 1.07
C ASP A 164 -0.60 -18.16 1.11
N ILE A 165 0.51 -18.01 0.38
CA ILE A 165 1.57 -19.03 0.33
C ILE A 165 2.16 -19.30 1.73
N PRO A 166 2.53 -18.29 2.55
CA PRO A 166 3.05 -18.53 3.89
C PRO A 166 2.10 -19.34 4.79
N ALA A 167 0.82 -18.98 4.83
CA ALA A 167 -0.18 -19.71 5.61
C ALA A 167 -0.29 -21.17 5.14
N MET A 168 -0.33 -21.39 3.83
CA MET A 168 -0.40 -22.74 3.26
C MET A 168 0.87 -23.56 3.56
N VAL A 169 2.05 -22.95 3.52
CA VAL A 169 3.31 -23.66 3.82
C VAL A 169 3.34 -24.13 5.27
N THR A 170 2.93 -23.29 6.22
CA THR A 170 2.83 -23.68 7.63
C THR A 170 1.95 -24.92 7.81
N GLU A 171 0.77 -24.91 7.20
CA GLU A 171 -0.19 -26.01 7.33
C GLU A 171 0.24 -27.28 6.58
N VAL A 172 0.79 -27.16 5.36
CA VAL A 172 1.31 -28.31 4.61
C VAL A 172 2.46 -28.98 5.36
N ARG A 173 3.39 -28.19 5.94
CA ARG A 173 4.49 -28.71 6.77
C ARG A 173 3.96 -29.47 7.98
N ALA A 174 2.94 -28.94 8.66
CA ALA A 174 2.35 -29.56 9.85
C ALA A 174 1.67 -30.90 9.54
N VAL A 175 1.04 -31.00 8.37
CA VAL A 175 0.16 -32.12 8.01
C VAL A 175 0.90 -33.24 7.27
N GLU A 176 1.85 -32.90 6.39
CA GLU A 176 2.52 -33.88 5.50
C GLU A 176 4.00 -34.13 5.85
N GLY A 177 4.56 -33.34 6.79
CA GLY A 177 5.99 -33.39 7.12
C GLY A 177 6.90 -33.07 5.93
N ALA A 178 6.36 -32.40 4.91
CA ALA A 178 7.08 -32.09 3.67
C ALA A 178 8.12 -30.98 3.92
N ASP A 179 9.32 -31.16 3.37
CA ASP A 179 10.31 -30.10 3.29
C ASP A 179 9.89 -29.14 2.16
N VAL A 180 9.03 -28.20 2.52
CA VAL A 180 8.50 -27.19 1.60
C VAL A 180 9.39 -25.97 1.70
N VAL A 181 9.94 -25.51 0.59
CA VAL A 181 10.64 -24.22 0.49
C VAL A 181 9.66 -23.18 -0.03
N ASP A 182 9.60 -22.03 0.63
CA ASP A 182 8.77 -20.91 0.24
C ASP A 182 9.59 -19.67 -0.13
N ILE A 183 9.20 -19.03 -1.22
CA ILE A 183 9.66 -17.69 -1.58
C ILE A 183 8.39 -16.87 -1.79
N ALA A 184 7.95 -16.19 -0.75
CA ALA A 184 6.87 -15.22 -0.86
C ALA A 184 7.48 -13.81 -0.95
N HIS A 185 7.13 -13.08 -2.01
CA HIS A 185 7.25 -11.63 -1.98
C HIS A 185 5.94 -11.04 -1.47
N GLN A 186 6.03 -10.25 -0.40
CA GLN A 186 4.93 -9.47 0.14
C GLN A 186 4.84 -8.17 -0.65
N ASP A 187 4.14 -8.19 -1.78
CA ASP A 187 3.66 -6.95 -2.41
C ASP A 187 2.14 -6.88 -2.23
N ASP A 188 1.66 -5.65 -1.99
CA ASP A 188 0.36 -5.21 -1.45
C ASP A 188 -0.85 -5.52 -2.34
N SER A 189 -0.70 -6.34 -3.37
CA SER A 189 -1.84 -6.60 -4.26
C SER A 189 -2.75 -7.67 -3.66
N GLU A 190 -4.05 -7.39 -3.61
CA GLU A 190 -5.15 -8.37 -3.42
C GLU A 190 -5.10 -9.58 -4.39
N ALA A 191 -4.05 -9.68 -5.22
CA ALA A 191 -3.87 -10.63 -6.28
C ALA A 191 -2.93 -11.81 -5.92
N PHE A 192 -2.31 -11.83 -4.72
CA PHE A 192 -1.33 -12.87 -4.29
C PHE A 192 -1.85 -13.87 -3.23
N TRP A 193 -3.15 -14.09 -3.15
CA TRP A 193 -3.68 -15.26 -2.43
C TRP A 193 -3.70 -16.48 -3.36
N LEU A 194 -3.55 -17.68 -2.80
CA LEU A 194 -3.59 -18.95 -3.51
C LEU A 194 -5.02 -19.45 -3.72
N ALA A 195 -5.83 -19.52 -2.67
CA ALA A 195 -7.25 -19.86 -2.76
C ALA A 195 -8.08 -19.17 -1.66
N ARG A 196 -9.40 -19.15 -1.83
CA ARG A 196 -10.33 -18.77 -0.76
C ARG A 196 -10.38 -19.91 0.24
N ASN A 197 -10.38 -19.54 1.51
CA ASN A 197 -10.45 -20.48 2.61
C ASN A 197 -11.89 -20.96 2.81
N ARG A 198 -12.19 -22.22 2.46
CA ARG A 198 -13.51 -22.81 2.75
C ARG A 198 -13.82 -22.89 4.24
N GLY A 199 -12.79 -23.04 5.08
CA GLY A 199 -12.92 -23.08 6.54
C GLY A 199 -13.50 -21.77 7.10
N TYR A 200 -13.25 -20.65 6.42
CA TYR A 200 -13.82 -19.36 6.78
C TYR A 200 -15.35 -19.33 6.63
N SER A 201 -15.88 -19.82 5.49
CA SER A 201 -17.32 -19.90 5.24
C SER A 201 -18.01 -21.00 6.06
N LEU A 202 -17.32 -22.13 6.26
CA LEU A 202 -17.85 -23.27 7.02
C LEU A 202 -18.00 -22.93 8.51
N GLY A 203 -17.06 -22.16 9.08
CA GLY A 203 -17.19 -21.59 10.42
C GLY A 203 -18.49 -20.79 10.53
N TYR A 204 -18.73 -19.88 9.59
CA TYR A 204 -19.94 -19.05 9.53
C TYR A 204 -21.23 -19.89 9.48
N GLN A 205 -21.27 -20.95 8.65
CA GLN A 205 -22.43 -21.84 8.52
C GLN A 205 -22.69 -22.71 9.75
N LEU A 206 -21.65 -23.11 10.47
CA LEU A 206 -21.74 -23.90 11.69
C LEU A 206 -22.04 -23.04 12.94
N GLY A 207 -22.38 -21.76 12.77
CA GLY A 207 -22.63 -20.84 13.88
C GLY A 207 -21.36 -20.49 14.68
N ARG A 208 -20.19 -20.94 14.22
CA ARG A 208 -18.89 -20.50 14.72
C ARG A 208 -18.53 -19.23 13.97
N ALA A 209 -19.09 -18.11 14.41
CA ALA A 209 -18.69 -16.80 13.87
C ALA A 209 -17.15 -16.78 13.80
N PRO A 210 -16.55 -16.40 12.64
CA PRO A 210 -15.10 -16.29 12.55
C PRO A 210 -14.65 -15.45 13.73
N SER A 211 -13.62 -15.94 14.44
CA SER A 211 -13.08 -15.28 15.63
C SER A 211 -13.03 -13.78 15.40
N VAL A 212 -13.77 -13.03 16.20
CA VAL A 212 -13.85 -11.57 16.05
C VAL A 212 -12.60 -10.91 16.62
N VAL A 213 -11.72 -11.74 17.19
CA VAL A 213 -10.36 -11.44 17.58
C VAL A 213 -9.39 -12.01 16.53
N GLY A 214 -8.72 -11.13 15.80
CA GLY A 214 -7.61 -11.37 14.90
C GLY A 214 -6.31 -11.71 15.64
N ARG A 215 -5.22 -11.76 14.88
CA ARG A 215 -3.91 -12.16 15.43
C ARG A 215 -3.40 -11.23 16.54
N PRO A 216 -3.45 -9.88 16.39
CA PRO A 216 -2.97 -8.96 17.42
C PRO A 216 -3.74 -9.11 18.73
N GLY A 217 -5.06 -9.20 18.68
CA GLY A 217 -5.89 -9.36 19.87
C GLY A 217 -5.66 -10.69 20.57
N ARG A 218 -5.47 -11.79 19.82
CA ARG A 218 -5.14 -13.10 20.41
C ARG A 218 -3.80 -13.06 21.15
N ALA A 219 -2.79 -12.43 20.56
CA ALA A 219 -1.49 -12.27 21.21
C ALA A 219 -1.59 -11.48 22.52
N GLU A 220 -2.31 -10.35 22.52
CA GLU A 220 -2.51 -9.56 23.73
C GLU A 220 -3.37 -10.29 24.78
N LEU A 221 -4.40 -11.03 24.38
CA LEU A 221 -5.20 -11.85 25.31
C LEU A 221 -4.37 -12.96 25.93
N ALA A 222 -3.54 -13.66 25.16
CA ALA A 222 -2.64 -14.68 25.68
C ALA A 222 -1.70 -14.11 26.75
N VAL A 223 -1.14 -12.92 26.49
CA VAL A 223 -0.27 -12.24 27.46
C VAL A 223 -1.06 -11.75 28.70
N ALA A 224 -2.27 -11.23 28.51
CA ALA A 224 -3.07 -10.66 29.59
C ALA A 224 -3.72 -11.72 30.50
N LEU A 225 -4.11 -12.87 29.93
CA LEU A 225 -4.84 -13.93 30.63
C LEU A 225 -3.92 -15.08 31.09
N LYS A 226 -2.73 -15.24 30.49
CA LYS A 226 -1.75 -16.31 30.80
C LYS A 226 -2.42 -17.69 30.90
N ASP A 227 -2.37 -18.34 32.06
CA ASP A 227 -2.91 -19.68 32.33
C ASP A 227 -4.44 -19.76 32.21
N ARG A 228 -5.12 -18.61 32.11
CA ARG A 228 -6.57 -18.52 31.91
C ARG A 228 -6.95 -18.38 30.42
N PHE A 229 -5.96 -18.24 29.54
CA PHE A 229 -6.19 -18.23 28.10
C PHE A 229 -6.41 -19.66 27.62
N ASP A 230 -7.63 -19.95 27.19
CA ASP A 230 -8.02 -21.29 26.71
C ASP A 230 -7.68 -21.52 25.23
N GLY A 231 -7.17 -20.50 24.53
CA GLY A 231 -6.86 -20.56 23.10
C GLY A 231 -8.09 -20.72 22.20
N VAL A 232 -9.30 -20.59 22.75
CA VAL A 232 -10.55 -20.84 22.01
C VAL A 232 -10.94 -19.61 21.19
N ASP A 233 -11.71 -19.83 20.11
CA ASP A 233 -12.33 -18.75 19.33
C ASP A 233 -13.15 -17.80 20.21
N TYR A 234 -12.83 -16.52 20.12
CA TYR A 234 -13.49 -15.44 20.85
C TYR A 234 -14.57 -14.80 19.96
N THR A 235 -15.83 -15.08 20.29
CA THR A 235 -16.98 -14.31 19.77
C THR A 235 -17.19 -13.04 20.62
N PRO A 236 -17.94 -12.04 20.13
CA PRO A 236 -18.22 -10.83 20.91
C PRO A 236 -18.95 -11.16 22.21
N GLU A 237 -19.83 -12.16 22.20
CA GLU A 237 -20.55 -12.66 23.38
C GLU A 237 -19.57 -13.27 24.38
N ARG A 238 -18.62 -14.10 23.91
CA ARG A 238 -17.62 -14.72 24.79
C ARG A 238 -16.65 -13.70 25.38
N LEU A 239 -16.23 -12.70 24.59
CA LEU A 239 -15.45 -11.57 25.10
C LEU A 239 -16.21 -10.80 26.17
N TYR A 240 -17.49 -10.56 25.95
CA TYR A 240 -18.35 -9.86 26.90
C TYR A 240 -18.58 -10.67 28.19
N GLU A 241 -18.82 -11.98 28.08
CA GLU A 241 -18.90 -12.88 29.23
C GLU A 241 -17.60 -12.90 30.04
N LEU A 242 -16.45 -12.96 29.36
CA LEU A 242 -15.16 -12.93 30.03
C LEU A 242 -14.90 -11.58 30.71
N TRP A 243 -15.26 -10.48 30.05
CA TRP A 243 -15.19 -9.14 30.62
C TRP A 243 -16.08 -9.01 31.88
N GLN A 244 -17.30 -9.54 31.84
CA GLN A 244 -18.19 -9.58 33.01
C GLN A 244 -17.63 -10.45 34.16
N LYS A 245 -17.03 -11.60 33.84
CA LYS A 245 -16.40 -12.49 34.83
C LYS A 245 -15.25 -11.77 35.53
N LEU A 246 -14.34 -11.14 34.77
CA LEU A 246 -13.22 -10.38 35.33
C LEU A 246 -13.68 -9.17 36.15
N GLY A 247 -14.80 -8.54 35.79
CA GLY A 247 -15.40 -7.45 36.57
C GLY A 247 -15.84 -7.84 37.98
N ARG A 248 -16.02 -9.14 38.25
CA ARG A 248 -16.37 -9.68 39.58
C ARG A 248 -15.13 -10.11 40.39
N GLU A 249 -13.96 -10.13 39.78
CA GLU A 249 -12.71 -10.53 40.44
C GLU A 249 -12.06 -9.37 41.22
N PRO A 250 -11.18 -9.68 42.19
CA PRO A 250 -10.39 -8.66 42.88
C PRO A 250 -9.55 -7.84 41.89
N ARG A 251 -9.52 -6.52 42.09
CA ARG A 251 -8.78 -5.57 41.25
C ARG A 251 -7.26 -5.71 41.42
N THR A 252 -6.69 -6.69 40.75
CA THR A 252 -5.24 -6.85 40.60
C THR A 252 -4.75 -6.18 39.31
N PRO A 253 -3.46 -5.81 39.20
CA PRO A 253 -2.93 -5.24 37.96
C PRO A 253 -3.16 -6.13 36.73
N ALA A 254 -3.10 -7.46 36.88
CA ALA A 254 -3.39 -8.41 35.82
C ALA A 254 -4.86 -8.36 35.38
N VAL A 255 -5.79 -8.36 36.33
CA VAL A 255 -7.24 -8.25 36.05
C VAL A 255 -7.57 -6.91 35.38
N LEU A 256 -6.96 -5.81 35.82
CA LEU A 256 -7.13 -4.50 35.18
C LEU A 256 -6.62 -4.48 33.74
N ARG A 257 -5.43 -5.06 33.49
CA ARG A 257 -4.88 -5.19 32.13
C ARG A 257 -5.79 -6.03 31.24
N ALA A 258 -6.22 -7.21 31.70
CA ALA A 258 -7.09 -8.09 30.95
C ALA A 258 -8.46 -7.44 30.66
N THR A 259 -9.03 -6.74 31.64
CA THR A 259 -10.28 -5.97 31.47
C THR A 259 -10.12 -4.88 30.41
N HIS A 260 -8.98 -4.19 30.39
CA HIS A 260 -8.70 -3.16 29.39
C HIS A 260 -8.50 -3.75 27.98
N VAL A 261 -7.76 -4.85 27.84
CA VAL A 261 -7.61 -5.54 26.55
C VAL A 261 -8.97 -6.00 26.02
N LEU A 262 -9.83 -6.58 26.87
CA LEU A 262 -11.16 -7.03 26.47
C LEU A 262 -12.09 -5.88 26.08
N ASP A 263 -12.08 -4.76 26.80
CA ASP A 263 -12.82 -3.55 26.40
C ASP A 263 -12.36 -3.07 25.02
N THR A 264 -11.05 -2.99 24.80
CA THR A 264 -10.45 -2.60 23.52
C THR A 264 -10.86 -3.54 22.38
N LEU A 265 -10.83 -4.86 22.60
CA LEU A 265 -11.23 -5.85 21.58
C LEU A 265 -12.74 -5.85 21.31
N LEU A 266 -13.59 -5.60 22.32
CA LEU A 266 -15.02 -5.42 22.10
C LEU A 266 -15.32 -4.18 21.25
N VAL A 267 -14.60 -3.08 21.46
CA VAL A 267 -14.70 -1.87 20.63
C VAL A 267 -14.18 -2.15 19.21
N ALA A 268 -13.06 -2.85 19.07
CA ALA A 268 -12.50 -3.26 17.78
C ALA A 268 -13.49 -4.14 16.99
N ALA A 269 -14.04 -5.18 17.61
CA ALA A 269 -15.03 -6.08 17.03
C ALA A 269 -16.26 -5.33 16.48
N ARG A 270 -16.81 -4.40 17.27
CA ARG A 270 -17.95 -3.55 16.83
C ARG A 270 -17.56 -2.63 15.68
N THR A 271 -16.34 -2.12 15.67
CA THR A 271 -15.81 -1.27 14.60
C THR A 271 -15.64 -2.06 13.32
N SER A 272 -15.04 -3.25 13.36
CA SER A 272 -14.91 -4.14 12.19
C SER A 272 -16.28 -4.49 11.58
N SER A 273 -17.28 -4.78 12.43
CA SER A 273 -18.65 -5.04 11.98
C SER A 273 -19.27 -3.82 11.27
N LEU A 274 -19.11 -2.61 11.83
CA LEU A 274 -19.54 -1.37 11.18
C LEU A 274 -18.87 -1.20 9.81
N LEU A 275 -17.54 -1.37 9.75
CA LEU A 275 -16.77 -1.19 8.53
C LEU A 275 -17.26 -2.10 7.40
N HIS A 276 -17.47 -3.39 7.69
CA HIS A 276 -18.00 -4.35 6.71
C HIS A 276 -19.45 -4.11 6.31
N ARG A 277 -20.26 -3.43 7.13
CA ARG A 277 -21.66 -3.13 6.82
C ARG A 277 -21.83 -1.83 6.05
N VAL A 278 -21.10 -0.80 6.46
CA VAL A 278 -21.29 0.58 6.02
C VAL A 278 -20.23 1.01 5.02
N LEU A 279 -18.96 0.68 5.25
CA LEU A 279 -17.85 1.26 4.51
C LEU A 279 -17.16 0.26 3.57
N THR A 280 -17.92 -0.68 2.98
CA THR A 280 -17.36 -1.75 2.11
C THR A 280 -16.52 -1.23 0.94
N GLY A 281 -16.87 -0.07 0.37
CA GLY A 281 -16.08 0.59 -0.67
C GLY A 281 -14.73 1.10 -0.17
N ALA A 282 -14.64 1.50 1.10
CA ALA A 282 -13.45 2.06 1.73
C ALA A 282 -12.45 1.01 2.26
N LEU A 283 -12.79 -0.29 2.25
CA LEU A 283 -11.95 -1.34 2.87
C LEU A 283 -10.82 -1.86 1.98
N SER A 284 -10.46 -1.16 0.91
CA SER A 284 -9.25 -1.47 0.16
C SER A 284 -8.02 -1.26 1.04
N THR A 285 -6.99 -2.12 0.92
CA THR A 285 -5.75 -2.02 1.70
C THR A 285 -5.13 -0.63 1.67
N SER A 286 -5.15 0.02 0.50
CA SER A 286 -4.65 1.39 0.31
C SER A 286 -5.36 2.43 1.17
N ARG A 287 -6.69 2.35 1.30
CA ARG A 287 -7.49 3.26 2.12
C ARG A 287 -7.34 2.96 3.61
N LEU A 288 -7.23 1.69 3.99
CA LEU A 288 -6.91 1.29 5.37
C LEU A 288 -5.54 1.86 5.80
N ARG A 289 -4.52 1.76 4.93
CA ARG A 289 -3.18 2.34 5.17
C ARG A 289 -3.24 3.85 5.34
N ARG A 290 -3.92 4.55 4.44
CA ARG A 290 -4.08 6.01 4.54
C ARG A 290 -4.81 6.44 5.81
N ALA A 291 -5.77 5.64 6.27
CA ALA A 291 -6.49 5.91 7.51
C ALA A 291 -5.66 5.59 8.77
N ALA A 292 -4.81 4.56 8.74
CA ALA A 292 -3.93 4.16 9.84
C ALA A 292 -2.55 3.62 9.36
N PRO A 293 -1.59 4.50 9.06
CA PRO A 293 -0.32 4.11 8.43
C PRO A 293 0.54 3.15 9.27
N VAL A 294 0.43 3.26 10.59
CA VAL A 294 1.22 2.45 11.56
C VAL A 294 0.59 1.07 11.78
N ALA A 295 -0.70 0.93 11.50
CA ALA A 295 -1.47 -0.24 11.93
C ALA A 295 -1.64 -1.33 10.86
N VAL A 296 -1.27 -1.08 9.60
CA VAL A 296 -1.52 -2.03 8.50
C VAL A 296 -0.21 -2.71 8.10
N ALA A 297 -0.11 -4.00 8.35
CA ALA A 297 0.90 -4.87 7.78
C ALA A 297 0.36 -5.56 6.51
N ASP A 298 1.26 -6.04 5.65
CA ASP A 298 0.88 -6.65 4.37
C ASP A 298 -0.07 -7.85 4.56
N GLY A 299 -1.18 -7.86 3.82
CA GLY A 299 -2.15 -8.95 3.77
C GLY A 299 -3.10 -9.06 4.96
N GLU A 300 -3.16 -8.06 5.85
CA GLU A 300 -4.07 -8.07 7.00
C GLU A 300 -5.54 -7.95 6.64
N ASP A 301 -6.37 -8.68 7.40
CA ASP A 301 -7.81 -8.50 7.36
C ASP A 301 -8.19 -7.17 8.03
N VAL A 302 -9.36 -6.63 7.68
CA VAL A 302 -9.91 -5.41 8.30
C VAL A 302 -9.96 -5.56 9.82
N ALA A 303 -10.30 -6.75 10.32
CA ALA A 303 -10.29 -7.04 11.75
C ALA A 303 -8.90 -6.91 12.39
N ASP A 304 -7.85 -7.47 11.76
CA ASP A 304 -6.46 -7.37 12.22
C ASP A 304 -6.04 -5.89 12.29
N VAL A 305 -6.36 -5.10 11.25
CA VAL A 305 -6.06 -3.66 11.19
C VAL A 305 -6.77 -2.89 12.31
N VAL A 306 -8.08 -3.10 12.45
CA VAL A 306 -8.89 -2.41 13.48
C VAL A 306 -8.38 -2.74 14.88
N GLU A 307 -7.99 -3.99 15.13
CA GLU A 307 -7.38 -4.39 16.40
C GLU A 307 -6.05 -3.71 16.64
N ARG A 308 -5.17 -3.65 15.64
CA ARG A 308 -3.90 -2.97 15.82
C ARG A 308 -4.11 -1.48 16.09
N VAL A 309 -4.98 -0.82 15.34
CA VAL A 309 -5.39 0.57 15.62
C VAL A 309 -5.92 0.72 17.05
N ALA A 310 -6.67 -0.25 17.54
CA ALA A 310 -7.23 -0.21 18.88
C ALA A 310 -6.17 -0.45 19.98
N LEU A 311 -5.25 -1.39 19.76
CA LEU A 311 -4.26 -1.83 20.75
C LEU A 311 -3.06 -0.88 20.83
N GLU A 312 -2.65 -0.26 19.72
CA GLU A 312 -1.47 0.61 19.64
C GLU A 312 -1.75 2.09 19.95
N HIS A 313 -2.82 2.37 20.70
CA HIS A 313 -3.20 3.74 21.02
C HIS A 313 -2.25 4.42 22.01
N PRO A 314 -1.96 5.72 21.85
CA PRO A 314 -1.06 6.42 22.76
C PRO A 314 -1.58 6.39 24.19
N ALA A 315 -0.70 6.07 25.14
CA ALA A 315 -1.06 6.00 26.57
C ALA A 315 -1.68 7.30 27.11
N VAL A 316 -1.36 8.45 26.50
CA VAL A 316 -1.91 9.77 26.83
C VAL A 316 -3.42 9.88 26.56
N GLU A 317 -3.98 9.05 25.68
CA GLU A 317 -5.40 9.09 25.33
C GLU A 317 -6.28 8.28 26.29
N GLY A 318 -5.68 7.39 27.08
CA GLY A 318 -6.36 6.57 28.10
C GLY A 318 -7.35 5.51 27.56
N SER A 319 -7.74 5.58 26.29
CA SER A 319 -8.56 4.56 25.61
C SER A 319 -8.41 4.62 24.09
N CYS A 320 -8.68 3.50 23.41
CA CYS A 320 -8.62 3.37 21.95
C CYS A 320 -9.70 4.17 21.19
N ARG A 321 -10.72 4.67 21.88
CA ARG A 321 -11.93 5.26 21.29
C ARG A 321 -11.63 6.48 20.43
N ALA A 322 -10.66 7.32 20.84
CA ALA A 322 -10.30 8.51 20.08
C ALA A 322 -9.58 8.16 18.77
N GLN A 323 -8.64 7.22 18.81
CA GLN A 323 -7.95 6.74 17.62
C GLN A 323 -8.89 6.02 16.66
N LEU A 324 -9.75 5.12 17.16
CA LEU A 324 -10.74 4.44 16.32
C LEU A 324 -11.75 5.42 15.73
N ALA A 325 -12.16 6.45 16.45
CA ALA A 325 -13.01 7.51 15.91
C ALA A 325 -12.33 8.24 14.74
N ARG A 326 -11.06 8.64 14.89
CA ARG A 326 -10.28 9.25 13.79
C ARG A 326 -10.13 8.32 12.60
N PHE A 327 -9.88 7.04 12.86
CA PHE A 327 -9.75 6.01 11.81
C PHE A 327 -11.05 5.83 11.03
N VAL A 328 -12.18 5.64 11.71
CA VAL A 328 -13.51 5.48 11.10
C VAL A 328 -13.91 6.74 10.32
N VAL A 329 -13.69 7.93 10.89
CA VAL A 329 -13.96 9.20 10.20
C VAL A 329 -13.15 9.31 8.92
N LYS A 330 -11.83 9.03 8.93
CA LYS A 330 -10.99 9.05 7.73
C LYS A 330 -11.49 8.09 6.64
N LEU A 331 -11.90 6.87 7.02
CA LEU A 331 -12.46 5.91 6.06
C LEU A 331 -13.81 6.35 5.50
N ALA A 332 -14.72 6.82 6.34
CA ALA A 332 -16.03 7.35 5.92
C ALA A 332 -15.85 8.54 4.97
N ALA A 333 -14.85 9.36 5.24
CA ALA A 333 -14.41 10.42 4.37
C ALA A 333 -14.09 9.89 2.96
N PHE A 334 -13.27 8.85 2.79
CA PHE A 334 -12.89 8.37 1.45
C PHE A 334 -14.08 7.96 0.56
N ASP A 335 -15.21 7.61 1.16
CA ASP A 335 -16.45 7.25 0.46
C ASP A 335 -17.53 8.35 0.49
N ASN A 336 -17.23 9.55 1.03
CA ASN A 336 -18.18 10.63 1.24
C ASN A 336 -19.43 10.20 2.05
N ARG A 337 -19.19 9.42 3.11
CA ARG A 337 -20.24 8.87 4.01
C ARG A 337 -20.16 9.41 5.43
N LEU A 338 -19.56 10.59 5.65
CA LEU A 338 -19.48 11.18 6.97
C LEU A 338 -20.86 11.41 7.61
N ASP A 339 -21.87 11.75 6.79
CA ASP A 339 -23.24 11.99 7.25
C ASP A 339 -24.08 10.70 7.49
N ASP A 340 -23.46 9.51 7.41
CA ASP A 340 -24.20 8.26 7.58
C ASP A 340 -24.61 8.05 9.06
N PRO A 341 -25.92 7.92 9.36
CA PRO A 341 -26.41 7.82 10.73
C PRO A 341 -25.85 6.60 11.48
N GLN A 342 -25.48 5.52 10.77
CA GLN A 342 -24.91 4.33 11.40
C GLN A 342 -23.53 4.60 12.03
N LEU A 343 -22.79 5.63 11.57
CA LEU A 343 -21.53 6.03 12.19
C LEU A 343 -21.77 6.66 13.57
N LEU A 344 -22.79 7.51 13.69
CA LEU A 344 -23.17 8.11 14.96
C LEU A 344 -23.73 7.07 15.93
N GLU A 345 -24.54 6.12 15.45
CA GLU A 345 -25.04 4.98 16.23
C GLU A 345 -23.88 4.12 16.75
N TRP A 346 -22.88 3.82 15.92
CA TRP A 346 -21.68 3.13 16.37
C TRP A 346 -20.93 3.93 17.44
N ALA A 347 -20.72 5.23 17.22
CA ALA A 347 -20.01 6.08 18.17
C ALA A 347 -20.73 6.15 19.52
N GLN A 348 -22.06 6.08 19.54
CA GLN A 348 -22.85 5.93 20.77
C GLN A 348 -22.64 4.55 21.40
N ALA A 349 -22.72 3.47 20.61
CA ALA A 349 -22.57 2.10 21.10
C ALA A 349 -21.19 1.81 21.72
N VAL A 350 -20.13 2.47 21.25
CA VAL A 350 -18.77 2.32 21.81
C VAL A 350 -18.35 3.45 22.74
N SER A 351 -19.26 4.37 23.08
CA SER A 351 -19.00 5.55 23.93
C SER A 351 -17.89 6.48 23.38
N ALA A 352 -17.81 6.65 22.06
CA ALA A 352 -16.84 7.48 21.36
C ALA A 352 -17.44 8.77 20.75
N VAL A 353 -18.70 9.15 21.06
CA VAL A 353 -19.42 10.29 20.44
C VAL A 353 -18.61 11.58 20.42
N LYS A 354 -17.97 11.95 21.54
CA LYS A 354 -17.16 13.18 21.62
C LYS A 354 -15.99 13.13 20.64
N ALA A 355 -15.20 12.06 20.71
CA ALA A 355 -14.03 11.91 19.83
C ALA A 355 -14.41 11.76 18.36
N PHE A 356 -15.56 11.14 18.06
CA PHE A 356 -16.11 11.07 16.71
C PHE A 356 -16.43 12.45 16.15
N LYS A 357 -17.16 13.29 16.91
CA LYS A 357 -17.48 14.67 16.47
C LYS A 357 -16.23 15.55 16.33
N GLU A 358 -15.24 15.39 17.20
CA GLU A 358 -13.96 16.09 17.09
C GLU A 358 -13.20 15.66 15.82
N ALA A 359 -13.14 14.36 15.55
CA ALA A 359 -12.52 13.81 14.35
C ALA A 359 -13.26 14.24 13.08
N GLU A 360 -14.59 14.17 13.07
CA GLU A 360 -15.46 14.61 11.97
C GLU A 360 -15.23 16.08 11.67
N LYS A 361 -15.28 16.94 12.69
CA LYS A 361 -14.97 18.37 12.54
C LYS A 361 -13.58 18.58 11.95
N ALA A 362 -12.55 17.91 12.47
CA ALA A 362 -11.19 18.04 11.97
C ALA A 362 -11.02 17.52 10.52
N GLU A 363 -11.82 16.53 10.11
CA GLU A 363 -11.84 16.01 8.74
C GLU A 363 -12.62 16.93 7.80
N LEU A 364 -13.75 17.48 8.23
CA LEU A 364 -14.51 18.50 7.50
C LEU A 364 -13.69 19.78 7.34
N GLU A 365 -12.96 20.23 8.36
CA GLU A 365 -12.05 21.37 8.26
C GLU A 365 -10.87 21.09 7.30
N ARG A 366 -10.46 19.83 7.15
CA ARG A 366 -9.48 19.41 6.14
C ARG A 366 -10.06 19.32 4.72
N ARG A 367 -11.35 19.01 4.61
CA ARG A 367 -12.08 18.77 3.36
C ARG A 367 -12.85 19.95 2.82
N GLU A 368 -13.18 20.92 3.67
CA GLU A 368 -13.72 22.19 3.18
C GLU A 368 -12.77 22.62 2.08
N PRO A 369 -13.27 22.75 0.83
CA PRO A 369 -12.41 23.13 -0.27
C PRO A 369 -11.67 24.37 0.20
N ARG A 370 -10.34 24.35 0.09
CA ARG A 370 -9.44 25.39 0.58
C ARG A 370 -9.79 26.67 -0.15
N ARG A 371 -10.81 27.36 0.37
CA ARG A 371 -11.73 28.19 -0.41
C ARG A 371 -11.05 29.37 -1.09
N LEU A 372 -9.83 29.70 -0.67
CA LEU A 372 -8.93 30.56 -1.43
C LEU A 372 -7.50 30.00 -1.40
N TRP A 373 -6.99 29.73 -2.60
CA TRP A 373 -5.64 29.28 -2.86
C TRP A 373 -4.94 30.31 -3.76
N LEU A 374 -3.91 30.96 -3.22
CA LEU A 374 -3.06 31.85 -3.98
C LEU A 374 -1.86 31.07 -4.51
N ILE A 375 -1.62 31.16 -5.81
CA ILE A 375 -0.45 30.63 -6.50
C ILE A 375 0.34 31.81 -7.03
N VAL A 376 1.62 31.89 -6.72
CA VAL A 376 2.55 32.87 -7.28
C VAL A 376 3.66 32.14 -8.02
N SER A 377 3.89 32.48 -9.28
CA SER A 377 4.92 31.86 -10.11
C SER A 377 6.03 32.84 -10.44
N LEU A 378 7.26 32.39 -10.20
CA LEU A 378 8.51 33.08 -10.53
C LEU A 378 9.13 32.57 -11.84
N HIS A 379 8.37 31.80 -12.64
CA HIS A 379 8.90 31.11 -13.83
C HIS A 379 9.34 32.04 -14.97
N ALA A 380 8.96 33.32 -14.95
CA ALA A 380 9.32 34.30 -15.98
C ALA A 380 10.81 34.71 -15.96
N SER A 381 11.62 34.10 -15.09
CA SER A 381 13.06 34.30 -15.08
C SER A 381 13.74 33.64 -16.27
N THR A 382 14.27 34.45 -17.19
CA THR A 382 15.02 33.98 -18.36
C THR A 382 16.40 33.41 -18.01
N THR A 383 16.94 33.75 -16.84
CA THR A 383 18.30 33.39 -16.41
C THR A 383 18.33 32.38 -15.26
N GLY A 384 17.16 31.95 -14.76
CA GLY A 384 17.05 31.14 -13.54
C GLY A 384 17.25 31.95 -12.25
N LEU A 385 17.54 33.25 -12.36
CA LEU A 385 17.68 34.16 -11.22
C LEU A 385 16.33 34.78 -10.84
N TRP A 386 16.35 35.91 -10.13
CA TRP A 386 15.14 36.65 -9.78
C TRP A 386 14.42 37.18 -11.04
N PRO A 387 13.11 36.93 -11.20
CA PRO A 387 12.36 37.38 -12.37
C PRO A 387 12.09 38.89 -12.36
N GLU A 388 11.83 39.45 -13.54
CA GLU A 388 11.33 40.83 -13.72
C GLU A 388 9.81 40.93 -13.55
N GLU A 389 9.11 39.79 -13.56
CA GLU A 389 7.66 39.71 -13.50
C GLU A 389 7.20 38.49 -12.69
N LEU A 390 6.14 38.66 -11.90
CA LEU A 390 5.44 37.59 -11.19
C LEU A 390 4.08 37.35 -11.85
N GLU A 391 3.73 36.07 -12.05
CA GLU A 391 2.35 35.69 -12.39
C GLU A 391 1.64 35.17 -11.14
N THR A 392 0.40 35.60 -10.92
CA THR A 392 -0.38 35.21 -9.73
C THR A 392 -1.77 34.74 -10.11
N TRP A 393 -2.22 33.63 -9.50
CA TRP A 393 -3.58 33.12 -9.64
C TRP A 393 -4.22 33.01 -8.26
N LEU A 394 -5.41 33.60 -8.11
CA LEU A 394 -6.25 33.37 -6.95
C LEU A 394 -7.38 32.42 -7.35
N LEU A 395 -7.40 31.25 -6.73
CA LEU A 395 -8.39 30.21 -7.00
C LEU A 395 -9.36 30.10 -5.82
N ARG A 396 -10.67 30.06 -6.11
CA ARG A 396 -11.72 29.67 -5.15
C ARG A 396 -12.32 28.35 -5.55
N ASP A 397 -12.21 27.36 -4.66
CA ASP A 397 -12.73 26.01 -4.91
C ASP A 397 -12.24 25.42 -6.25
N GLY A 398 -11.00 25.73 -6.60
CA GLY A 398 -10.37 25.34 -7.87
C GLY A 398 -10.78 26.17 -9.09
N VAL A 399 -11.71 27.11 -8.97
CA VAL A 399 -12.13 28.06 -10.01
C VAL A 399 -11.27 29.32 -9.95
N LEU A 400 -10.87 29.86 -11.11
CA LEU A 400 -10.08 31.09 -11.18
C LEU A 400 -10.93 32.32 -10.83
N GLU A 401 -10.50 33.06 -9.80
CA GLU A 401 -11.09 34.36 -9.42
C GLU A 401 -10.32 35.50 -10.09
N THR A 402 -9.00 35.56 -9.90
CA THR A 402 -8.14 36.58 -10.50
C THR A 402 -6.86 35.98 -11.04
N HIS A 403 -6.34 36.59 -12.10
CA HIS A 403 -5.04 36.28 -12.71
C HIS A 403 -4.34 37.59 -13.05
N ASP A 404 -3.20 37.84 -12.40
CA ASP A 404 -2.47 39.09 -12.51
C ASP A 404 -1.01 38.87 -12.89
N ARG A 405 -0.45 39.85 -13.60
CA ARG A 405 0.94 39.94 -14.03
C ARG A 405 1.54 41.20 -13.44
N LEU A 406 2.60 41.05 -12.65
CA LEU A 406 3.13 42.11 -11.80
C LEU A 406 4.63 42.27 -12.02
N SER A 407 5.04 43.45 -12.49
CA SER A 407 6.46 43.78 -12.63
C SER A 407 7.12 43.95 -11.26
N CYS A 408 8.36 43.46 -11.13
CA CYS A 408 9.19 43.60 -9.95
C CYS A 408 10.63 43.92 -10.35
N GLU A 409 11.38 44.51 -9.43
CA GLU A 409 12.83 44.59 -9.60
C GLU A 409 13.42 43.17 -9.53
N PRO A 410 14.32 42.76 -10.44
CA PRO A 410 14.88 41.40 -10.51
C PRO A 410 15.96 41.18 -9.43
N THR A 411 15.58 41.43 -8.19
CA THR A 411 16.37 41.21 -6.98
C THR A 411 15.50 40.47 -5.96
N LYS A 412 16.15 39.80 -4.99
CA LYS A 412 15.45 39.17 -3.86
C LYS A 412 14.47 40.13 -3.19
N ALA A 413 14.94 41.34 -2.86
CA ALA A 413 14.16 42.34 -2.16
C ALA A 413 12.98 42.84 -3.02
N GLY A 414 13.18 43.05 -4.32
CA GLY A 414 12.11 43.44 -5.25
C GLY A 414 11.00 42.40 -5.34
N VAL A 415 11.38 41.12 -5.49
CA VAL A 415 10.42 40.01 -5.55
C VAL A 415 9.70 39.81 -4.23
N GLU A 416 10.40 39.84 -3.09
CA GLU A 416 9.79 39.70 -1.76
C GLU A 416 8.82 40.84 -1.44
N LEU A 417 9.12 42.06 -1.90
CA LEU A 417 8.22 43.21 -1.77
C LEU A 417 6.90 42.97 -2.54
N VAL A 418 6.99 42.57 -3.81
CA VAL A 418 5.79 42.30 -4.62
C VAL A 418 5.02 41.08 -4.10
N LEU A 419 5.71 40.02 -3.69
CA LEU A 419 5.09 38.84 -3.09
C LEU A 419 4.29 39.21 -1.83
N THR A 420 4.84 40.07 -0.96
CA THR A 420 4.16 40.56 0.24
C THR A 420 2.90 41.37 -0.09
N ASP A 421 2.97 42.23 -1.11
CA ASP A 421 1.81 43.01 -1.58
C ASP A 421 0.72 42.09 -2.14
N VAL A 422 1.08 41.08 -2.94
CA VAL A 422 0.13 40.09 -3.48
C VAL A 422 -0.57 39.31 -2.36
N ILE A 423 0.19 38.80 -1.39
CA ILE A 423 -0.38 38.06 -0.25
C ILE A 423 -1.33 38.98 0.55
N THR A 424 -0.94 40.24 0.76
CA THR A 424 -1.76 41.23 1.46
C THR A 424 -3.07 41.51 0.70
N LYS A 425 -3.00 41.68 -0.63
CA LYS A 425 -4.16 41.88 -1.49
C LYS A 425 -5.09 40.66 -1.49
N ALA A 426 -4.54 39.45 -1.61
CA ALA A 426 -5.30 38.21 -1.51
C ALA A 426 -5.97 38.06 -0.14
N GLY A 427 -5.29 38.44 0.96
CA GLY A 427 -5.85 38.45 2.30
C GLY A 427 -7.00 39.45 2.51
N LYS A 428 -6.91 40.64 1.88
CA LYS A 428 -8.02 41.60 1.85
C LYS A 428 -9.21 41.05 1.06
N HIS A 429 -8.97 40.51 -0.13
CA HIS A 429 -10.01 39.90 -0.95
C HIS A 429 -10.69 38.71 -0.24
N ALA A 430 -9.90 37.87 0.43
CA ALA A 430 -10.37 36.81 1.32
C ALA A 430 -11.33 37.33 2.41
N SER A 431 -10.97 38.45 3.04
CA SER A 431 -11.79 39.08 4.08
C SER A 431 -13.12 39.61 3.52
N GLU A 432 -13.11 40.22 2.33
CA GLU A 432 -14.32 40.68 1.62
C GLU A 432 -15.25 39.51 1.28
N LEU A 433 -14.68 38.39 0.83
CA LEU A 433 -15.41 37.15 0.53
C LEU A 433 -15.80 36.34 1.77
N ARG A 434 -15.48 36.81 2.98
CA ARG A 434 -15.67 36.08 4.26
C ARG A 434 -15.11 34.65 4.21
N THR A 435 -13.99 34.50 3.52
CA THR A 435 -13.41 33.22 3.16
C THR A 435 -11.92 33.31 3.43
N PRO A 436 -11.35 32.57 4.39
CA PRO A 436 -9.94 32.71 4.75
C PRO A 436 -9.01 32.28 3.60
N LEU A 437 -7.92 33.02 3.37
CA LEU A 437 -6.80 32.58 2.54
C LEU A 437 -6.07 31.44 3.28
N LYS A 438 -6.22 30.21 2.79
CA LYS A 438 -5.73 29.01 3.49
C LYS A 438 -4.38 28.51 2.98
N ARG A 439 -4.05 28.79 1.73
CA ARG A 439 -2.87 28.23 1.05
C ARG A 439 -2.23 29.29 0.16
N VAL A 440 -0.92 29.43 0.31
CA VAL A 440 -0.05 30.22 -0.56
C VAL A 440 1.03 29.28 -1.09
N ASP A 441 1.01 29.05 -2.39
CA ASP A 441 2.05 28.30 -3.08
C ASP A 441 2.91 29.25 -3.90
N VAL A 442 4.23 29.05 -3.83
CA VAL A 442 5.18 29.79 -4.63
C VAL A 442 5.94 28.82 -5.52
N ALA A 443 5.73 28.95 -6.83
CA ALA A 443 6.42 28.15 -7.84
C ALA A 443 7.70 28.86 -8.27
N ALA A 444 8.86 28.26 -7.96
CA ALA A 444 10.16 28.85 -8.24
C ALA A 444 11.02 27.96 -9.17
N PRO A 445 11.95 28.55 -9.95
CA PRO A 445 12.95 27.82 -10.70
C PRO A 445 13.96 27.13 -9.77
N THR A 446 14.62 26.09 -10.27
CA THR A 446 15.49 25.24 -9.47
C THR A 446 16.60 26.01 -8.76
N GLU A 447 17.20 26.99 -9.43
CA GLU A 447 18.30 27.80 -8.92
C GLU A 447 17.87 28.63 -7.69
N LEU A 448 16.64 29.15 -7.68
CA LEU A 448 16.10 29.88 -6.52
C LEU A 448 15.74 28.93 -5.38
N LEU A 449 15.17 27.75 -5.68
CA LEU A 449 14.74 26.77 -4.67
C LEU A 449 15.88 26.34 -3.76
N VAL A 450 17.12 26.26 -4.26
CA VAL A 450 18.27 25.86 -3.43
C VAL A 450 18.48 26.84 -2.27
N HIS A 451 18.42 28.14 -2.54
CA HIS A 451 18.91 29.16 -1.62
C HIS A 451 17.81 29.99 -0.97
N TRP A 452 16.60 29.99 -1.51
CA TRP A 452 15.51 30.84 -1.05
C TRP A 452 14.34 30.03 -0.48
N LYS A 453 13.79 30.51 0.63
CA LYS A 453 12.59 30.00 1.28
C LYS A 453 11.70 31.17 1.67
N PRO A 454 10.50 31.32 1.09
CA PRO A 454 9.55 32.33 1.54
C PRO A 454 8.95 31.94 2.88
N ASP A 455 8.62 32.94 3.69
CA ASP A 455 7.89 32.73 4.93
C ASP A 455 6.43 32.38 4.64
N ASN A 456 5.89 31.37 5.33
CA ASN A 456 4.47 30.98 5.29
C ASN A 456 3.93 30.58 3.90
N ALA A 457 4.79 30.08 3.00
CA ALA A 457 4.36 29.55 1.71
C ALA A 457 5.00 28.19 1.41
N THR A 458 4.27 27.34 0.70
CA THR A 458 4.79 26.05 0.21
C THR A 458 5.50 26.26 -1.12
N LEU A 459 6.75 25.82 -1.20
CA LEU A 459 7.53 25.89 -2.44
C LEU A 459 7.12 24.77 -3.41
N ARG A 460 6.86 25.18 -4.65
CA ARG A 460 6.57 24.32 -5.80
C ARG A 460 7.65 24.50 -6.85
N TRP A 461 7.81 23.51 -7.73
CA TRP A 461 8.76 23.64 -8.83
C TRP A 461 8.11 24.22 -10.09
N SER A 462 8.63 25.36 -10.54
CA SER A 462 8.02 26.13 -11.63
C SER A 462 8.09 25.48 -13.01
N ASP A 463 9.09 24.63 -13.27
CA ASP A 463 9.23 23.96 -14.56
C ASP A 463 8.10 22.96 -14.82
N ARG A 464 7.29 22.61 -13.80
CA ARG A 464 6.08 21.81 -14.02
C ARG A 464 4.96 22.59 -14.69
N LEU A 465 4.93 23.91 -14.53
CA LEU A 465 3.98 24.76 -15.26
C LEU A 465 4.36 24.82 -16.74
N SER A 466 5.64 25.01 -17.03
CA SER A 466 6.16 25.16 -18.39
C SER A 466 7.33 24.20 -18.65
N PRO A 467 7.06 22.88 -18.81
CA PRO A 467 8.11 21.89 -18.91
C PRO A 467 8.95 22.09 -20.18
N PRO A 468 10.28 21.90 -20.10
CA PRO A 468 11.15 21.92 -21.27
C PRO A 468 10.67 20.96 -22.36
N ARG A 469 10.99 21.26 -23.61
CA ARG A 469 10.64 20.39 -24.75
C ARG A 469 11.13 18.97 -24.49
N GLY A 470 10.28 17.98 -24.78
CA GLY A 470 10.57 16.56 -24.56
C GLY A 470 10.31 16.06 -23.13
N HIS A 471 9.98 16.93 -22.17
CA HIS A 471 9.84 16.54 -20.77
C HIS A 471 8.39 16.55 -20.24
N LYS A 472 7.38 16.49 -21.13
CA LYS A 472 5.97 16.41 -20.72
C LYS A 472 5.63 15.18 -19.87
N TRP A 473 6.47 14.15 -19.92
CA TRP A 473 6.34 12.94 -19.10
C TRP A 473 6.53 13.23 -17.60
N MET A 474 7.19 14.34 -17.22
CA MET A 474 7.46 14.69 -15.82
C MET A 474 6.19 14.70 -14.96
N LEU A 475 5.08 15.28 -15.45
CA LEU A 475 3.81 15.29 -14.71
C LEU A 475 3.26 13.87 -14.47
N VAL A 476 3.40 12.99 -15.46
CA VAL A 476 2.94 11.59 -15.35
C VAL A 476 3.79 10.83 -14.33
N THR A 477 5.11 10.99 -14.39
CA THR A 477 6.04 10.36 -13.44
C THR A 477 5.83 10.90 -12.03
N ALA A 478 5.69 12.21 -11.87
CA ALA A 478 5.41 12.86 -10.59
C ALA A 478 4.12 12.34 -9.97
N ARG A 479 3.05 12.18 -10.76
CA ARG A 479 1.77 11.67 -10.24
C ARG A 479 1.85 10.20 -9.83
N ARG A 480 2.53 9.36 -10.62
CA ARG A 480 2.79 7.96 -10.24
C ARG A 480 3.60 7.87 -8.94
N CYS A 481 4.63 8.69 -8.79
CA CYS A 481 5.41 8.72 -7.56
C CYS A 481 4.57 9.25 -6.38
N LEU A 482 3.70 10.24 -6.60
CA LEU A 482 2.78 10.73 -5.58
C LEU A 482 1.79 9.65 -5.13
N ASP A 483 1.28 8.85 -6.07
CA ASP A 483 0.47 7.66 -5.74
C ASP A 483 1.26 6.71 -4.84
N ASN A 484 2.50 6.38 -5.20
CA ASN A 484 3.36 5.51 -4.39
C ASN A 484 3.65 6.10 -3.00
N ILE A 485 3.91 7.41 -2.89
CA ILE A 485 4.04 8.14 -1.62
C ILE A 485 2.77 7.98 -0.77
N ASN A 486 1.60 8.17 -1.39
CA ASN A 486 0.30 8.09 -0.73
C ASN A 486 -0.09 6.66 -0.30
N PHE A 487 0.48 5.63 -0.94
CA PHE A 487 0.20 4.22 -0.66
C PHE A 487 1.26 3.53 0.22
N PHE A 488 2.36 4.21 0.52
CA PHE A 488 3.42 3.65 1.35
C PHE A 488 2.96 3.43 2.80
N ALA A 489 3.21 2.22 3.31
CA ALA A 489 3.01 1.84 4.71
C ALA A 489 4.37 1.69 5.39
N GLY A 490 4.60 2.43 6.49
CA GLY A 490 5.82 2.29 7.29
C GLY A 490 6.56 3.60 7.60
N GLY A 491 5.93 4.49 8.36
CA GLY A 491 6.51 5.81 8.69
C GLY A 491 6.44 6.79 7.53
N ALA A 492 7.35 7.76 7.49
CA ALA A 492 7.42 8.73 6.42
C ALA A 492 7.85 8.07 5.09
N PRO A 493 7.14 8.29 3.98
CA PRO A 493 7.44 7.75 2.66
C PRO A 493 8.65 8.45 2.02
N VAL A 494 9.83 8.28 2.63
CA VAL A 494 11.04 9.02 2.27
C VAL A 494 12.20 8.06 2.07
N ASP A 495 12.76 8.08 0.87
CA ASP A 495 14.03 7.45 0.56
C ASP A 495 15.16 8.46 0.78
N TRP A 496 16.16 8.08 1.58
CA TRP A 496 17.28 8.95 1.94
C TRP A 496 18.45 8.74 0.99
N LEU A 497 18.83 9.78 0.25
CA LEU A 497 20.05 9.74 -0.56
C LEU A 497 21.28 10.06 0.29
N ASP A 498 22.31 9.24 0.14
CA ASP A 498 23.59 9.48 0.78
C ASP A 498 24.54 10.28 -0.13
N GLU A 499 25.75 10.52 0.38
CA GLU A 499 26.76 11.28 -0.36
C GLU A 499 27.26 10.53 -1.61
N GLN A 500 27.21 9.20 -1.61
CA GLN A 500 27.64 8.40 -2.75
C GLN A 500 26.61 8.49 -3.89
N ASP A 501 25.32 8.36 -3.56
CA ASP A 501 24.22 8.52 -4.52
C ASP A 501 24.24 9.92 -5.19
N THR A 502 24.58 10.96 -4.42
CA THR A 502 24.61 12.34 -4.93
C THR A 502 25.88 12.72 -5.71
N ARG A 503 26.97 11.93 -5.60
CA ARG A 503 28.20 12.12 -6.39
C ARG A 503 28.13 11.49 -7.79
N ASP A 504 27.42 10.38 -7.94
CA ASP A 504 27.20 9.71 -9.25
C ASP A 504 25.83 10.07 -9.84
N LEU A 505 25.73 11.27 -10.41
CA LEU A 505 24.48 11.75 -10.99
C LEU A 505 23.97 10.85 -12.13
N ALA A 506 24.87 10.25 -12.93
CA ALA A 506 24.49 9.36 -14.03
C ALA A 506 23.93 8.02 -13.51
N GLY A 507 24.52 7.47 -12.44
CA GLY A 507 23.96 6.34 -11.71
C GLY A 507 22.59 6.65 -11.13
N LEU A 508 22.45 7.80 -10.47
CA LEU A 508 21.20 8.25 -9.87
C LEU A 508 20.07 8.41 -10.92
N VAL A 509 20.35 9.01 -12.08
CA VAL A 509 19.38 9.11 -13.19
C VAL A 509 18.89 7.74 -13.63
N ARG A 510 19.77 6.75 -13.74
CA ARG A 510 19.38 5.37 -14.11
C ARG A 510 18.46 4.76 -13.06
N LYS A 511 18.79 4.89 -11.77
CA LYS A 511 17.97 4.42 -10.64
C LYS A 511 16.58 5.08 -10.62
N LEU A 512 16.53 6.41 -10.82
CA LEU A 512 15.27 7.16 -10.90
C LEU A 512 14.43 6.74 -12.11
N ALA A 513 15.06 6.44 -13.24
CA ALA A 513 14.37 5.98 -14.45
C ALA A 513 13.88 4.52 -14.35
N SER A 514 14.62 3.65 -13.65
CA SER A 514 14.23 2.26 -13.41
C SER A 514 13.13 2.11 -12.35
N GLY A 515 12.89 3.16 -11.55
CA GLY A 515 11.93 3.12 -10.44
C GLY A 515 12.53 2.55 -9.16
N ASP A 516 13.85 2.65 -8.97
CA ASP A 516 14.48 2.21 -7.73
C ASP A 516 14.15 3.16 -6.55
N TYR A 517 13.76 4.40 -6.87
CA TYR A 517 13.22 5.38 -5.93
C TYR A 517 11.78 5.70 -6.33
N GLU A 518 10.84 5.21 -5.54
CA GLU A 518 9.41 5.36 -5.81
C GLU A 518 8.70 6.31 -4.83
N ARG A 519 9.43 6.82 -3.83
CA ARG A 519 8.88 7.65 -2.76
C ARG A 519 9.44 9.08 -2.82
N ALA A 520 9.13 9.89 -1.81
CA ALA A 520 9.77 11.18 -1.66
C ALA A 520 11.27 11.00 -1.41
N ILE A 521 12.07 11.99 -1.76
CA ILE A 521 13.52 11.93 -1.56
C ILE A 521 13.95 12.93 -0.50
N ALA A 522 14.73 12.48 0.47
CA ALA A 522 15.44 13.37 1.40
C ALA A 522 16.95 13.34 1.18
N LEU A 523 17.55 14.53 1.19
CA LEU A 523 18.99 14.72 1.10
C LEU A 523 19.60 14.91 2.49
N LYS A 524 20.81 14.39 2.69
CA LYS A 524 21.53 14.53 3.97
C LYS A 524 22.34 15.83 4.12
N ARG A 525 22.39 16.66 3.08
CA ARG A 525 23.22 17.87 3.03
C ARG A 525 22.34 19.12 2.89
N PRO A 526 22.71 20.23 3.53
CA PRO A 526 22.16 21.53 3.15
C PRO A 526 22.63 21.89 1.73
N ASP A 527 21.88 22.78 1.07
CA ASP A 527 22.23 23.37 -0.23
C ASP A 527 22.58 22.32 -1.33
N PRO A 528 21.57 21.62 -1.85
CA PRO A 528 21.77 20.74 -3.00
C PRO A 528 22.30 21.51 -4.21
N ASP A 529 23.16 20.86 -5.01
CA ASP A 529 23.57 21.39 -6.30
C ASP A 529 22.30 21.57 -7.17
N PRO A 530 22.08 22.74 -7.80
CA PRO A 530 20.93 22.96 -8.68
C PRO A 530 20.73 21.85 -9.72
N ARG A 531 21.82 21.28 -10.26
CA ARG A 531 21.72 20.17 -11.23
C ARG A 531 21.18 18.89 -10.61
N LEU A 532 21.59 18.59 -9.38
CA LEU A 532 21.03 17.48 -8.61
C LEU A 532 19.55 17.72 -8.34
N LEU A 533 19.19 18.90 -7.83
CA LEU A 533 17.79 19.21 -7.51
C LEU A 533 16.89 19.14 -8.75
N TRP A 534 17.33 19.67 -9.89
CA TRP A 534 16.64 19.56 -11.17
C TRP A 534 16.42 18.10 -11.57
N THR A 535 17.46 17.28 -11.45
CA THR A 535 17.40 15.85 -11.75
C THR A 535 16.37 15.13 -10.88
N LEU A 536 16.36 15.41 -9.58
CA LEU A 536 15.40 14.81 -8.65
C LEU A 536 13.97 15.24 -8.97
N LEU A 537 13.72 16.55 -9.12
CA LEU A 537 12.38 17.10 -9.32
C LEU A 537 11.74 16.68 -10.65
N THR A 538 12.57 16.33 -11.64
CA THR A 538 12.13 15.75 -12.92
C THR A 538 11.40 14.41 -12.73
N HIS A 539 11.78 13.65 -11.69
CA HIS A 539 11.22 12.32 -11.41
C HIS A 539 10.33 12.29 -10.16
N ILE A 540 10.64 13.10 -9.15
CA ILE A 540 10.10 12.99 -7.79
C ILE A 540 9.31 14.26 -7.43
N PRO A 541 8.06 14.16 -6.94
CA PRO A 541 7.21 15.31 -6.59
C PRO A 541 7.56 15.95 -5.24
N VAL A 542 8.20 15.21 -4.35
CA VAL A 542 8.53 15.73 -3.02
C VAL A 542 10.01 15.49 -2.75
N VAL A 543 10.76 16.59 -2.62
CA VAL A 543 12.19 16.57 -2.32
C VAL A 543 12.45 17.42 -1.08
N LEU A 544 13.11 16.83 -0.10
CA LEU A 544 13.40 17.41 1.22
C LEU A 544 14.91 17.53 1.43
N TRP A 545 15.35 18.60 2.07
CA TRP A 545 16.74 18.74 2.50
C TRP A 545 16.85 19.65 3.73
N PRO A 546 17.85 19.45 4.59
CA PRO A 546 17.96 20.21 5.82
C PRO A 546 18.43 21.64 5.58
N GLU A 547 17.98 22.56 6.43
CA GLU A 547 18.46 23.95 6.44
C GLU A 547 19.88 24.08 7.01
N SER A 548 20.29 23.12 7.84
CA SER A 548 21.62 23.09 8.47
C SER A 548 22.14 21.66 8.58
N VAL A 549 23.42 21.48 8.90
CA VAL A 549 24.10 20.17 8.96
C VAL A 549 23.61 19.26 10.12
N ALA A 550 22.64 19.70 10.93
CA ALA A 550 22.27 19.03 12.19
C ALA A 550 21.40 17.75 12.04
N ALA A 551 21.89 16.67 12.67
CA ALA A 551 21.29 15.41 13.13
C ALA A 551 20.07 14.78 12.41
N ASP A 552 20.37 14.00 11.37
CA ASP A 552 19.54 13.06 10.59
C ASP A 552 18.44 12.30 11.39
N ARG A 553 18.73 11.82 12.62
CA ARG A 553 17.76 11.03 13.40
C ARG A 553 16.55 11.81 13.91
N ARG A 554 16.72 13.07 14.30
CA ARG A 554 15.60 13.89 14.79
C ARG A 554 14.65 14.25 13.65
N LEU A 555 15.22 14.54 12.48
CA LEU A 555 14.47 14.86 11.27
C LEU A 555 13.63 13.67 10.79
N ARG A 556 14.21 12.46 10.79
CA ARG A 556 13.46 11.23 10.49
C ARG A 556 12.25 11.06 11.39
N ARG A 557 12.46 11.15 12.70
CA ARG A 557 11.35 11.04 13.67
C ARG A 557 10.29 12.12 13.46
N ALA A 558 10.70 13.36 13.20
CA ALA A 558 9.75 14.45 12.95
C ALA A 558 8.93 14.22 11.66
N LEU A 559 9.54 13.65 10.62
CA LEU A 559 8.84 13.25 9.40
C LEU A 559 7.89 12.08 9.66
N ASP A 560 8.30 11.08 10.44
CA ASP A 560 7.45 9.95 10.82
C ASP A 560 6.23 10.40 11.65
N GLU A 561 6.42 11.37 12.53
CA GLU A 561 5.37 11.95 13.38
C GLU A 561 4.45 12.93 12.62
N GLY A 562 4.91 13.51 11.50
CA GLY A 562 4.31 14.72 10.93
C GLY A 562 4.41 14.89 9.42
N TRP A 563 4.46 13.80 8.63
CA TRP A 563 4.59 13.82 7.16
C TRP A 563 3.64 14.80 6.44
N ASP A 564 2.42 14.98 6.94
CA ASP A 564 1.42 15.88 6.33
C ASP A 564 1.81 17.37 6.39
N SER A 565 2.90 17.71 7.10
CA SER A 565 3.48 19.04 7.20
C SER A 565 5.00 18.98 7.04
N VAL A 566 5.61 20.01 6.45
CA VAL A 566 7.08 20.09 6.40
C VAL A 566 7.60 20.43 7.79
N PRO A 567 8.37 19.55 8.46
CA PRO A 567 8.90 19.83 9.79
C PRO A 567 9.83 21.04 9.82
N ASP A 568 9.89 21.72 10.97
CA ASP A 568 10.85 22.80 11.21
C ASP A 568 12.29 22.32 10.99
N GLY A 569 13.11 23.16 10.34
CA GLY A 569 14.50 22.86 9.98
C GLY A 569 14.68 22.09 8.67
N LEU A 570 13.60 21.78 7.96
CA LEU A 570 13.63 21.26 6.59
C LEU A 570 13.21 22.33 5.57
N ARG A 571 13.89 22.28 4.42
CA ARG A 571 13.40 22.84 3.16
C ARG A 571 12.75 21.73 2.36
N ALA A 572 11.75 22.10 1.59
CA ALA A 572 10.98 21.17 0.79
C ALA A 572 10.57 21.83 -0.51
N VAL A 573 10.68 21.10 -1.62
CA VAL A 573 9.75 21.24 -2.73
C VAL A 573 8.70 20.18 -2.52
N TRP A 574 7.44 20.60 -2.53
CA TRP A 574 6.32 19.71 -2.26
C TRP A 574 5.30 19.86 -3.35
N ASP A 575 5.15 18.91 -4.26
CA ASP A 575 4.15 18.97 -5.32
C ASP A 575 3.06 17.92 -5.07
N ASP A 576 1.90 18.40 -4.61
CA ASP A 576 0.74 17.55 -4.30
C ASP A 576 -0.20 17.40 -5.50
N GLU A 577 -1.29 16.65 -5.32
CA GLU A 577 -2.24 16.35 -6.39
C GLU A 577 -2.90 17.63 -6.93
N GLU A 578 -3.30 18.55 -6.05
CA GLU A 578 -3.91 19.83 -6.42
C GLU A 578 -2.96 20.68 -7.29
N TRP A 579 -1.67 20.72 -6.93
CA TRP A 579 -0.64 21.41 -7.72
C TRP A 579 -0.43 20.77 -9.09
N LEU A 580 -0.36 19.43 -9.16
CA LEU A 580 -0.19 18.71 -10.42
C LEU A 580 -1.41 18.90 -11.35
N ASP A 581 -2.62 18.93 -10.80
CA ASP A 581 -3.84 19.21 -11.54
C ASP A 581 -3.88 20.66 -12.03
N PHE A 582 -3.42 21.62 -11.22
CA PHE A 582 -3.23 23.00 -11.65
C PHE A 582 -2.24 23.10 -12.82
N CYS A 583 -1.06 22.47 -12.70
CA CYS A 583 -0.06 22.42 -13.78
C CYS A 583 -0.65 21.85 -15.08
N GLN A 584 -1.42 20.76 -14.97
CA GLN A 584 -2.05 20.14 -16.12
C GLN A 584 -3.07 21.08 -16.79
N ARG A 585 -3.88 21.79 -16.01
CA ARG A 585 -4.85 22.77 -16.54
C ARG A 585 -4.14 23.95 -17.21
N TYR A 586 -3.09 24.50 -16.57
CA TYR A 586 -2.27 25.57 -17.12
C TYR A 586 -1.66 25.20 -18.49
N GLN A 587 -1.09 23.99 -18.61
CA GLN A 587 -0.53 23.48 -19.87
C GLN A 587 -1.57 23.24 -20.98
N ARG A 588 -2.85 23.07 -20.63
CA ARG A 588 -3.95 22.96 -21.60
C ARG A 588 -4.45 24.33 -22.04
N GLY A 589 -4.58 25.28 -21.11
CA GLY A 589 -5.07 26.64 -21.39
C GLY A 589 -4.10 27.50 -22.19
N THR A 590 -2.80 27.28 -22.08
CA THR A 590 -1.77 27.97 -22.88
C THR A 590 -1.69 27.51 -24.35
N ARG A 591 -2.54 26.55 -24.78
CA ARG A 591 -2.60 26.04 -26.17
C ARG A 591 -3.75 26.61 -27.00
N SER A 592 -4.64 27.39 -26.40
CA SER A 592 -5.63 28.21 -27.11
C SER A 592 -5.09 29.61 -27.30
#